data_AF-A0AAU9TU09-F1
#
_entry.id   AF-A0AAU9TU09-F1
#
_cell.length_a   1.000
_cell.length_b   1.000
_cell.length_c   1.000
_cell.angle_alpha   90.00
_cell.angle_beta   90.00
_cell.angle_gamma   90.00
#
_symmetry.space_group_name_H-M   'P 1'
#
loop_
_entity.id
_entity.type
_entity.pdbx_description
1 polymer ?
#
loop_
_entity_poly.entity_id
_entity_poly.type
_entity_poly.pdbx_seq_one_letter_code
_entity_poly.pdbx_strand_id
1 'polypeptide(L)' 'MVRHYKRKTNDSYSQESLQKAVEMVKAKEMTTYKASAIFGVPRSTILARVKGKRGAKYEHCGSPTTRHLLKKI' A
#
# COMPACT_ATOMS: atom_id res chain seq x y z
N MET A 1 31.53 -0.83 -7.42
CA MET A 1 30.89 0.50 -7.36
C MET A 1 29.63 0.40 -6.49
N VAL A 2 29.68 0.87 -5.25
CA VAL A 2 28.56 0.81 -4.30
C VAL A 2 27.61 1.97 -4.59
N ARG A 3 26.34 1.68 -4.88
CA ARG A 3 25.31 2.72 -5.05
C ARG A 3 24.83 3.17 -3.67
N HIS A 4 25.22 4.36 -3.23
CA HIS A 4 24.76 4.98 -1.98
C HIS A 4 23.33 5.53 -2.13
N TYR A 5 22.36 4.65 -2.34
CA TYR A 5 20.96 5.04 -2.46
C TYR A 5 20.36 5.30 -1.07
N LYS A 6 20.14 6.59 -0.73
CA LYS A 6 19.31 6.97 0.41
C LYS A 6 17.86 7.02 -0.06
N ARG A 7 17.04 6.09 0.42
CA ARG A 7 15.63 6.00 0.05
C ARG A 7 14.89 7.24 0.55
N LYS A 8 14.22 7.97 -0.36
CA LYS A 8 13.42 9.15 0.01
C LYS A 8 12.21 8.71 0.84
N THR A 9 12.20 9.07 2.11
CA THR A 9 11.02 8.99 2.98
C THR A 9 10.29 10.32 2.83
N ASN A 10 9.18 10.35 2.09
CA ASN A 10 8.31 11.53 2.13
C ASN A 10 7.62 11.54 3.49
N ASP A 11 7.54 12.71 4.15
CA ASP A 11 6.74 12.90 5.36
C ASP A 11 5.28 12.57 5.04
N SER A 12 4.89 11.37 5.44
CA SER A 12 3.62 10.76 5.07
C SER A 12 2.53 11.18 6.03
N TYR A 13 1.31 11.27 5.49
CA TYR A 13 0.05 11.38 6.24
C TYR A 13 0.03 10.46 7.48
N SER A 14 -0.65 10.89 8.53
CA SER A 14 -0.80 10.08 9.75
C SER A 14 -1.50 8.75 9.44
N GLN A 15 -1.11 7.70 10.17
CA GLN A 15 -1.75 6.40 10.08
C GLN A 15 -3.24 6.48 10.44
N GLU A 16 -3.60 7.35 11.39
CA GLU A 16 -4.98 7.54 11.82
C GLU A 16 -5.84 8.15 10.70
N SER A 17 -5.32 9.15 9.99
CA SER A 17 -6.06 9.78 8.89
C SER A 17 -6.23 8.82 7.72
N LEU A 18 -5.25 7.93 7.49
CA LEU A 18 -5.38 6.83 6.53
C LEU A 18 -6.48 5.83 6.94
N GLN A 19 -6.53 5.42 8.21
CA GLN A 19 -7.50 4.44 8.69
C GLN A 19 -8.93 4.98 8.58
N LYS A 20 -9.17 6.18 9.11
CA LYS A 20 -10.48 6.86 9.03
C LYS A 20 -10.92 7.03 7.59
N ALA A 21 -10.03 7.49 6.70
CA ALA A 21 -10.35 7.65 5.27
C ALA A 21 -10.79 6.33 4.62
N VAL A 22 -10.14 5.22 4.96
CA VAL A 22 -10.44 3.91 4.40
C VAL A 22 -11.75 3.34 4.95
N GLU A 23 -12.04 3.54 6.23
CA GLU A 23 -13.29 3.11 6.87
C GLU A 23 -14.49 3.80 6.25
N MET A 24 -14.46 5.14 6.14
CA MET A 24 -15.55 5.93 5.53
C MET A 24 -15.82 5.53 4.07
N VAL A 25 -14.77 5.24 3.31
CA VAL A 25 -14.89 4.79 1.92
C VAL A 25 -15.45 3.37 1.83
N LYS A 26 -15.06 2.46 2.75
CA LYS A 26 -15.61 1.10 2.81
C LYS A 26 -17.08 1.09 3.23
N ALA A 27 -17.47 2.00 4.13
CA ALA A 27 -18.86 2.22 4.53
C ALA A 27 -19.71 2.85 3.41
N LYS A 28 -19.11 3.23 2.28
CA LYS A 28 -19.73 3.93 1.14
C LYS A 28 -20.29 5.32 1.47
N GLU A 29 -19.89 5.91 2.60
CA GLU A 29 -20.31 7.26 3.01
C GLU A 29 -19.61 8.34 2.18
N MET A 30 -18.40 8.06 1.68
CA MET A 30 -17.59 9.01 0.93
C MET A 30 -16.90 8.39 -0.28
N THR A 31 -16.68 9.20 -1.32
CA THR A 31 -15.84 8.81 -2.45
C THR A 31 -14.36 8.93 -2.10
N THR A 32 -13.51 8.13 -2.77
CA THR A 32 -12.05 8.20 -2.59
C THR A 32 -11.46 9.59 -2.85
N TYR A 33 -12.08 10.36 -3.73
CA TYR A 33 -11.68 11.74 -4.02
C TYR A 33 -11.99 12.67 -2.84
N LYS A 34 -13.23 12.64 -2.33
CA LYS A 34 -13.63 13.42 -1.16
C LYS A 34 -12.81 13.08 0.08
N ALA A 35 -12.55 11.79 0.32
CA ALA A 35 -11.68 11.35 1.42
C ALA A 35 -10.25 11.89 1.30
N SER A 36 -9.70 11.98 0.09
CA SER A 36 -8.37 12.52 -0.12
C SER A 36 -8.29 14.00 0.26
N ALA A 37 -9.30 14.79 -0.12
CA ALA A 37 -9.36 16.21 0.22
C ALA A 37 -9.51 16.46 1.72
N ILE A 38 -10.31 15.65 2.43
CA ILE A 38 -10.62 15.84 3.85
C ILE A 38 -9.48 15.35 4.75
N PHE A 39 -8.92 14.16 4.48
CA PHE A 39 -7.95 13.52 5.36
C PHE A 39 -6.49 13.78 4.97
N GLY A 40 -6.24 14.51 3.88
CA GLY A 40 -4.89 14.80 3.37
C GLY A 40 -4.12 13.57 2.90
N VAL A 41 -4.81 12.44 2.69
CA VAL A 41 -4.20 11.18 2.24
C VAL A 41 -4.32 11.10 0.71
N PRO A 42 -3.24 10.75 -0.02
CA PRO A 42 -3.31 10.60 -1.47
C PRO A 42 -4.36 9.57 -1.91
N ARG A 43 -5.17 9.93 -2.92
CA ARG A 43 -6.23 9.06 -3.48
C ARG A 43 -5.74 7.66 -3.86
N SER A 44 -4.55 7.56 -4.48
CA SER A 44 -3.97 6.28 -4.88
C SER A 44 -3.68 5.36 -3.68
N THR A 45 -3.24 5.93 -2.56
CA THR A 45 -3.03 5.23 -1.30
C THR A 45 -4.33 4.65 -0.75
N ILE A 46 -5.38 5.47 -0.66
CA ILE A 46 -6.70 5.04 -0.17
C ILE A 46 -7.21 3.89 -1.05
N LEU A 47 -7.13 4.06 -2.37
CA LEU A 47 -7.61 3.09 -3.36
C LEU A 47 -6.84 1.76 -3.29
N ALA A 48 -5.51 1.80 -3.09
CA ALA A 48 -4.72 0.60 -2.89
C ALA A 48 -5.10 -0.15 -1.60
N ARG A 49 -5.42 0.59 -0.52
CA ARG A 49 -5.82 0.01 0.77
C ARG A 49 -7.22 -0.58 0.73
N VAL A 50 -8.17 0.09 0.07
CA VAL A 50 -9.53 -0.41 -0.15
C VAL A 50 -9.52 -1.65 -1.04
N LYS A 51 -8.74 -1.65 -2.13
CA LYS A 51 -8.59 -2.81 -3.03
C LYS A 51 -7.74 -3.95 -2.46
N GLY A 52 -7.23 -3.85 -1.23
CA GLY A 52 -6.42 -4.90 -0.61
C GLY A 52 -5.06 -5.17 -1.29
N LYS A 53 -4.56 -4.24 -2.12
CA LYS A 53 -3.34 -4.47 -2.92
C LYS A 53 -2.05 -4.56 -2.11
N ARG A 54 -2.02 -4.02 -0.90
CA ARG A 54 -0.89 -4.15 0.04
C ARG A 54 -0.97 -5.51 0.75
N GLY A 55 -0.61 -6.59 0.06
CA GLY A 55 -0.62 -7.94 0.61
C GLY A 55 -0.87 -9.03 -0.43
N ALA A 56 -1.48 -8.68 -1.56
CA ALA A 56 -1.54 -9.57 -2.72
C ALA A 56 -0.11 -9.79 -3.24
N LYS A 57 0.44 -10.98 -3.00
CA LYS A 57 1.64 -11.44 -3.69
C LYS A 57 1.30 -11.45 -5.18
N TYR A 58 2.18 -10.88 -6.01
CA TYR A 58 2.06 -11.06 -7.45
C TYR A 58 2.39 -12.53 -7.74
N GLU A 59 1.35 -13.37 -7.87
CA GLU A 59 1.46 -14.73 -8.39
C GLU A 59 1.75 -14.62 -9.90
N HIS A 60 3.00 -14.36 -10.28
CA HIS A 60 3.43 -14.41 -11.67
C HIS A 60 4.39 -15.57 -11.88
N CYS A 61 4.19 -16.30 -12.97
CA CYS A 61 5.06 -17.32 -13.49
C CYS A 61 6.42 -16.73 -13.96
N GLY A 62 7.34 -16.49 -13.02
CA GLY A 62 8.79 -16.27 -13.24
C GLY A 62 9.27 -14.82 -13.09
N SER A 63 10.45 -14.50 -12.53
CA SER A 63 11.70 -15.29 -12.45
C SER A 63 11.98 -15.90 -11.04
N PRO A 64 12.37 -17.18 -10.95
CA PRO A 64 12.45 -17.95 -9.71
C PRO A 64 13.88 -17.88 -9.15
N THR A 65 14.18 -16.88 -8.33
CA THR A 65 15.45 -16.90 -7.59
C THR A 65 15.18 -16.66 -6.12
N THR A 66 15.40 -17.72 -5.36
CA THR A 66 15.54 -17.80 -3.89
C THR A 66 14.26 -18.02 -3.05
N ARG A 67 14.28 -19.17 -2.35
CA ARG A 67 13.56 -19.51 -1.10
C ARG A 67 12.16 -20.15 -1.15
N HIS A 68 11.95 -21.13 -2.03
CA HIS A 68 10.96 -22.18 -1.74
C HIS A 68 11.53 -23.61 -1.71
N LEU A 69 12.84 -23.78 -2.00
CA LEU A 69 13.51 -25.09 -2.02
C LEU A 69 14.33 -25.40 -0.75
N LEU A 70 13.89 -24.92 0.41
CA LEU A 70 14.44 -25.37 1.71
C LEU A 70 13.32 -25.67 2.71
N LYS A 71 12.32 -26.43 2.26
CA LYS A 71 11.55 -27.33 3.12
C LYS A 71 11.66 -28.75 2.56
N LYS A 72 12.89 -29.28 2.62
CA LYS A 72 13.14 -30.70 2.81
C LYS A 72 13.63 -30.85 4.25
N ILE A 73 12.74 -31.33 5.11
CA ILE A 73 12.82 -32.49 6.00
C ILE A 73 11.43 -32.59 6.63
#